data_AF-A0A497GAJ5-F1
#
_entry.id   AF-A0A497GAJ5-F1
#
_cell.length_a   1.000
_cell.length_b   1.000
_cell.length_c   1.000
_cell.angle_alpha   90.00
_cell.angle_beta   90.00
_cell.angle_gamma   90.00
#
_symmetry.space_group_name_H-M   'P 1'
#
loop_
_entity.id
_entity.type
_entity.pdbx_description
1 polymer ?
#
loop_
_entity_poly.entity_id
_entity_poly.type
_entity_poly.pdbx_seq_one_letter_code
_entity_poly.pdbx_strand_id
1 'polypeptide(L)'
;MLGSEYMGIAVVANSIICLALIVALCIAFRGRHLKHQLRALRLMSSYLIMTLLLNLYLVGISRSSHAVLALLLSMAGVPLLWALVYRLWARGE
;
A
#
# COMPACT_ATOMS: atom_id res chain seq x y z
N MET A 1 7.59 -26.67 7.00
CA MET A 1 8.62 -25.66 6.66
C MET A 1 8.33 -24.97 5.34
N LEU A 2 8.03 -25.67 4.24
CA LEU A 2 7.65 -25.02 2.96
C LEU A 2 6.50 -23.99 3.08
N GLY A 3 5.46 -24.29 3.88
CA GLY A 3 4.29 -23.40 4.02
C GLY A 3 4.59 -22.00 4.56
N SER A 4 5.57 -21.83 5.47
CA SER A 4 5.89 -20.50 6.04
C SER A 4 6.69 -19.63 5.09
N GLU A 5 7.51 -20.23 4.23
CA GLU A 5 8.31 -19.51 3.23
C GLU A 5 7.43 -18.97 2.10
N TYR A 6 6.51 -19.80 1.58
CA TYR A 6 5.51 -19.33 0.60
C TYR A 6 4.61 -18.24 1.17
N MET A 7 4.23 -18.36 2.45
CA MET A 7 3.43 -17.34 3.12
C MET A 7 4.20 -16.02 3.26
N GLY A 8 5.48 -16.05 3.61
CA GLY A 8 6.35 -14.86 3.65
C GLY A 8 6.50 -14.19 2.28
N ILE A 9 6.72 -14.98 1.22
CA ILE A 9 6.86 -14.48 -0.16
C ILE A 9 5.55 -13.85 -0.64
N ALA A 10 4.40 -14.47 -0.39
CA ALA A 10 3.09 -13.94 -0.77
C ALA A 10 2.79 -12.59 -0.09
N VAL A 11 3.20 -12.44 1.16
CA VAL A 11 2.99 -11.23 1.96
C VAL A 11 3.88 -10.07 1.48
N VAL A 12 5.13 -10.37 1.13
CA VAL A 12 6.03 -9.40 0.49
C VAL A 12 5.50 -9.02 -0.90
N ALA A 13 5.07 -10.00 -1.71
CA ALA A 13 4.49 -9.75 -3.03
C ALA A 13 3.24 -8.85 -2.95
N ASN A 14 2.33 -9.10 -2.00
CA ASN A 14 1.16 -8.25 -1.79
C ASN A 14 1.55 -6.80 -1.44
N SER A 15 2.58 -6.62 -0.61
CA SER A 15 3.10 -5.30 -0.24
C SER A 15 3.74 -4.57 -1.44
N ILE A 16 4.45 -5.30 -2.31
CA ILE A 16 5.02 -4.75 -3.56
C ILE A 16 3.91 -4.36 -4.53
N ILE A 17 2.88 -5.20 -4.72
CA ILE A 17 1.72 -4.90 -5.57
C ILE A 17 1.01 -3.66 -5.06
N CYS A 18 0.85 -3.52 -3.74
CA CYS A 18 0.27 -2.33 -3.12
C CYS A 18 1.04 -1.07 -3.50
N LEU A 19 2.37 -1.07 -3.37
CA LEU A 19 3.23 0.05 -3.79
C LEU A 19 3.15 0.33 -5.29
N ALA A 20 3.18 -0.71 -6.13
CA ALA A 20 3.08 -0.58 -7.57
C ALA A 20 1.75 0.08 -7.98
N LEU A 21 0.64 -0.29 -7.33
CA LEU A 21 -0.66 0.34 -7.56
C LEU A 21 -0.68 1.82 -7.14
N ILE A 22 -0.03 2.19 -6.03
CA ILE A 22 0.08 3.60 -5.61
C ILE A 22 0.86 4.41 -6.65
N VAL A 23 1.97 3.88 -7.15
CA VAL A 23 2.76 4.51 -8.22
C VAL A 23 1.96 4.62 -9.52
N ALA A 24 1.25 3.56 -9.92
CA ALA A 24 0.40 3.55 -11.10
C ALA A 24 -0.70 4.62 -11.01
N LEU A 25 -1.31 4.79 -9.83
CA LEU A 25 -2.29 5.85 -9.61
C LEU A 25 -1.68 7.25 -9.66
N CYS A 26 -0.45 7.42 -9.16
CA CYS A 26 0.29 8.68 -9.27
C CYS A 26 0.46 9.10 -10.73
N ILE A 27 0.71 8.15 -11.63
CA ILE A 27 0.83 8.38 -13.07
C ILE A 27 -0.55 8.59 -13.70
N ALA A 28 -1.51 7.73 -13.39
CA ALA A 28 -2.85 7.74 -13.98
C ALA A 28 -3.73 8.93 -13.56
N PHE A 29 -3.39 9.61 -12.46
CA PHE A 29 -4.07 10.84 -12.04
C PHE A 29 -3.67 12.07 -12.86
N ARG A 30 -2.71 11.96 -13.78
CA ARG A 30 -2.34 13.06 -14.69
C ARG A 30 -3.45 13.27 -15.74
N GLY A 31 -4.44 14.11 -15.41
CA GLY A 31 -5.50 14.55 -16.34
C GLY A 31 -6.88 13.90 -16.17
N ARG A 32 -7.14 13.18 -15.06
CA ARG A 32 -8.47 12.62 -14.76
C ARG A 32 -9.28 13.50 -13.80
N HIS A 33 -10.60 13.44 -13.92
CA HIS A 33 -11.55 14.18 -13.08
C HIS A 33 -11.37 13.92 -11.58
N LEU A 34 -11.38 14.97 -10.75
CA LEU A 34 -11.17 14.93 -9.29
C LEU A 34 -11.99 13.85 -8.57
N LYS A 35 -13.28 13.71 -8.92
CA LYS A 35 -14.18 12.69 -8.32
C LYS A 35 -13.63 11.26 -8.48
N HIS A 36 -13.03 10.93 -9.62
CA HIS A 36 -12.45 9.61 -9.86
C HIS A 36 -11.14 9.42 -9.07
N GLN A 37 -10.32 10.47 -8.98
CA GLN A 37 -9.09 10.44 -8.21
C GLN A 37 -9.36 10.22 -6.72
N LEU A 38 -10.32 10.96 -6.15
CA LEU A 38 -10.74 10.80 -4.74
C LEU A 38 -11.31 9.40 -4.47
N ARG A 39 -12.12 8.85 -5.38
CA ARG A 39 -12.67 7.50 -5.23
C ARG A 39 -11.58 6.44 -5.25
N ALA A 40 -10.62 6.55 -6.17
CA ALA A 40 -9.47 5.65 -6.25
C ALA A 40 -8.54 5.78 -5.03
N LEU A 41 -8.31 7.01 -4.55
CA LEU A 41 -7.51 7.26 -3.36
C LEU A 41 -8.14 6.67 -2.10
N ARG A 42 -9.49 6.76 -1.98
CA ARG A 42 -10.24 6.14 -0.88
C ARG A 42 -10.12 4.60 -0.91
N LEU A 43 -10.24 3.99 -2.09
CA LEU A 43 -10.04 2.55 -2.26
C LEU A 43 -8.61 2.13 -1.89
N MET A 44 -7.59 2.87 -2.35
CA MET A 44 -6.21 2.56 -1.99
C MET A 44 -5.91 2.75 -0.53
N SER A 45 -6.47 3.77 0.10
CA SER A 45 -6.32 3.98 1.55
C SER A 45 -6.88 2.79 2.32
N SER A 46 -8.08 2.30 1.97
CA SER A 46 -8.64 1.10 2.58
C SER A 46 -7.80 -0.16 2.32
N TYR A 47 -7.27 -0.32 1.11
CA TYR A 47 -6.43 -1.47 0.76
C TYR A 47 -5.08 -1.45 1.51
N LEU A 48 -4.47 -0.27 1.65
CA LEU A 48 -3.25 -0.06 2.43
C LEU A 48 -3.49 -0.38 3.91
N ILE A 49 -4.60 0.09 4.49
CA ILE A 49 -4.96 -0.18 5.89
C ILE A 49 -5.13 -1.69 6.12
N MET A 50 -5.86 -2.38 5.24
CA MET A 50 -6.03 -3.84 5.33
C MET A 50 -4.69 -4.57 5.21
N THR A 51 -3.82 -4.14 4.30
CA THR A 51 -2.48 -4.72 4.14
C THR A 51 -1.60 -4.48 5.37
N LEU A 52 -1.66 -3.29 5.97
CA LEU A 52 -0.96 -2.97 7.22
C LEU A 52 -1.44 -3.82 8.39
N LEU A 53 -2.75 -3.98 8.55
CA LEU A 53 -3.34 -4.83 9.60
C LEU A 53 -2.93 -6.29 9.43
N LEU A 54 -2.97 -6.80 8.20
CA LEU A 54 -2.52 -8.15 7.87
C LEU A 54 -1.04 -8.33 8.20
N ASN A 55 -0.18 -7.38 7.81
CA ASN A 55 1.25 -7.44 8.08
C ASN A 55 1.55 -7.35 9.58
N LEU A 56 0.84 -6.50 10.34
CA LEU A 56 0.93 -6.42 11.81
C LEU A 56 0.59 -7.75 12.47
N TYR A 57 -0.52 -8.36 12.06
CA TYR A 57 -0.96 -9.66 12.56
C TYR A 57 0.08 -10.76 12.30
N LEU A 58 0.65 -10.78 11.08
CA LEU A 58 1.66 -11.76 10.69
C LEU A 58 2.99 -11.56 11.41
N VAL A 59 3.41 -10.31 11.65
CA VAL A 59 4.58 -10.02 12.49
C VAL A 59 4.36 -10.52 13.91
N GLY A 60 3.17 -10.30 14.48
CA GLY A 60 2.81 -10.73 15.83
C GLY A 60 2.86 -12.24 16.02
N ILE A 61 2.42 -13.01 15.01
CA ILE A 61 2.36 -14.49 15.08
C ILE A 61 3.66 -15.14 14.67
N SER A 62 4.24 -14.74 13.53
CA SER A 62 5.35 -15.47 12.92
C SER A 62 6.72 -14.91 13.30
N ARG A 63 6.81 -13.65 13.75
CA ARG A 63 8.07 -12.88 13.93
C ARG A 63 9.11 -13.11 12.80
N SER A 64 8.65 -13.40 11.59
CA SER A 64 9.54 -13.72 10.47
C SER A 64 10.10 -12.45 9.86
N SER A 65 11.35 -12.50 9.40
CA SER A 65 12.03 -11.37 8.76
C SER A 65 11.25 -10.85 7.54
N HIS A 66 10.56 -11.73 6.82
CA HIS A 66 9.71 -11.37 5.68
C HIS A 66 8.47 -10.56 6.09
N ALA A 67 7.84 -10.89 7.22
CA ALA A 67 6.69 -10.14 7.72
C ALA A 67 7.10 -8.73 8.16
N VAL A 68 8.26 -8.59 8.81
CA VAL A 68 8.82 -7.28 9.19
C VAL A 68 9.14 -6.46 7.94
N LEU A 69 9.74 -7.08 6.92
CA LEU A 69 10.05 -6.40 5.66
C LEU A 69 8.78 -5.92 4.94
N ALA A 70 7.76 -6.77 4.86
CA ALA A 70 6.45 -6.42 4.28
C ALA A 70 5.75 -5.28 5.03
N LEU A 71 5.86 -5.28 6.36
CA LEU A 71 5.35 -4.19 7.21
C LEU A 71 6.05 -2.87 6.89
N LEU A 72 7.39 -2.86 6.79
CA LEU A 72 8.17 -1.67 6.42
C LEU A 72 7.79 -1.15 5.03
N LEU A 73 7.64 -2.05 4.04
CA LEU A 73 7.19 -1.71 2.69
C LEU A 73 5.79 -1.06 2.70
N SER A 74 4.86 -1.62 3.48
CA SER A 74 3.51 -1.07 3.60
C SER A 74 3.49 0.27 4.34
N MET A 75 4.34 0.46 5.35
CA MET A 75 4.53 1.75 6.02
C MET A 75 5.04 2.82 5.05
N ALA A 76 5.93 2.48 4.11
CA ALA A 76 6.38 3.40 3.06
C ALA A 76 5.25 3.80 2.09
N GLY A 77 4.19 3.00 1.98
CA GLY A 77 2.99 3.36 1.21
C GLY A 77 2.19 4.51 1.84
N VAL A 78 2.23 4.69 3.16
CA VAL A 78 1.53 5.78 3.86
C VAL A 78 2.01 7.18 3.42
N PRO A 79 3.31 7.53 3.49
CA PRO A 79 3.80 8.84 3.04
C PRO A 79 3.62 9.04 1.53
N LEU A 80 3.67 7.98 0.72
CA LEU A 80 3.38 8.02 -0.71
C LEU A 80 1.92 8.39 -0.99
N LEU A 81 0.98 7.78 -0.27
CA LEU A 81 -0.45 8.08 -0.36
C LEU A 81 -0.73 9.50 0.16
N TRP A 82 -0.05 9.93 1.22
CA TRP A 82 -0.11 11.30 1.72
C TRP A 82 0.43 12.32 0.71
N ALA A 83 1.55 12.03 0.06
CA ALA A 83 2.10 12.89 -1.00
C ALA A 83 1.13 13.03 -2.19
N LEU A 84 0.37 11.98 -2.51
CA LEU A 84 -0.69 12.03 -3.51
C LEU A 84 -1.85 12.93 -3.08
N VAL A 85 -2.33 12.80 -1.84
CA VAL A 85 -3.35 13.68 -1.26
C VAL A 85 -2.88 15.13 -1.31
N TYR A 86 -1.64 15.40 -0.88
CA TYR A 86 -1.07 16.75 -0.88
C TYR A 86 -0.95 17.32 -2.28
N ARG A 87 -0.54 16.52 -3.28
CA ARG A 87 -0.52 16.92 -4.68
C ARG A 87 -1.89 17.28 -5.23
N LEU A 88 -2.92 16.52 -4.87
CA LEU A 88 -4.31 16.82 -5.25
C LEU A 88 -4.76 18.13 -4.59
N TRP A 89 -4.50 18.29 -3.30
CA TRP A 89 -4.84 19.50 -2.55
C TRP A 89 -4.12 20.76 -3.10
N ALA A 90 -2.82 20.66 -3.38
CA ALA A 90 -2.02 21.76 -3.93
C ALA A 90 -2.44 22.18 -5.35
N ARG A 91 -3.17 21.34 -6.08
CA ARG A 91 -3.75 21.72 -7.38
C ARG A 91 -5.01 22.59 -7.27
N GLY A 92 -5.58 22.75 -6.06
CA GLY A 92 -6.67 23.68 -5.80
C GLY A 92 -7.99 23.34 -6.50
N GLU A 93 -8.20 22.08 -6.88
CA GLU A 93 -9.47 21.56 -7.41
C GLU A 93 -10.44 21.17 -6.28
#